data_AF-A0A9W6NKG8-F1
#
_entry.id   AF-A0A9W6NKG8-F1
#
_cell.length_a   1.000
_cell.length_b   1.000
_cell.length_c   1.000
_cell.angle_alpha   90.00
_cell.angle_beta   90.00
_cell.angle_gamma   90.00
#
_symmetry.space_group_name_H-M   'P 1'
#
loop_
_entity.id
_entity.type
_entity.pdbx_description
1 polymer ?
#
loop_
_entity_poly.entity_id
_entity_poly.type
_entity_poly.pdbx_seq_one_letter_code
_entity_poly.pdbx_strand_id
1 'polypeptide(L)' 'MSDLTIVLVHGAFAESASWAGVVPPLRAAGHTVVAVANPLRSLSGDAAAPT' A
#
# COMPACT_ATOMS: atom_id res chain seq x y z
N MET A 1 15.33 6.97 -12.93
CA MET A 1 13.94 6.52 -12.76
C MET A 1 13.51 6.98 -11.38
N SER A 2 12.41 7.71 -11.26
CA SER A 2 12.00 8.34 -10.00
C SER A 2 11.73 7.29 -8.92
N ASP A 3 12.49 7.33 -7.83
CA ASP A 3 12.19 6.59 -6.60
C ASP A 3 10.94 7.20 -5.97
N LEU A 4 9.79 6.58 -6.25
CA LEU A 4 8.50 6.99 -5.74
C LEU A 4 8.15 6.09 -4.56
N THR A 5 7.63 6.70 -3.51
CA THR A 5 6.98 5.95 -2.44
C THR A 5 5.55 5.65 -2.85
N ILE A 6 5.24 4.36 -2.98
CA ILE A 6 3.92 3.84 -3.36
C ILE A 6 3.28 3.19 -2.14
N VAL A 7 2.12 3.71 -1.72
CA VAL A 7 1.33 3.18 -0.61
C VAL A 7 0.12 2.46 -1.18
N LEU A 8 0.02 1.15 -0.92
CA LEU A 8 -1.09 0.31 -1.35
C LEU A 8 -2.06 0.12 -0.17
N VAL A 9 -3.28 0.62 -0.34
CA VAL A 9 -4.37 0.53 0.63
C VAL A 9 -5.44 -0.38 0.05
N HIS A 10 -5.84 -1.40 0.80
CA HIS A 10 -6.90 -2.30 0.36
C HIS A 10 -8.29 -1.64 0.50
N GLY A 11 -9.25 -2.12 -0.28
CA GLY A 11 -10.66 -1.73 -0.13
C GLY A 11 -11.35 -2.43 1.05
N ALA A 12 -12.64 -2.14 1.22
CA ALA A 12 -13.48 -2.86 2.17
C ALA A 12 -13.50 -4.38 1.87
N PHE A 13 -13.56 -5.20 2.93
CA PHE A 13 -13.58 -6.68 2.85
C PHE A 13 -12.32 -7.34 2.25
N ALA A 14 -11.24 -6.59 2.05
CA ALA A 14 -9.95 -7.11 1.62
C ALA A 14 -8.86 -6.87 2.69
N GLU A 15 -7.69 -7.46 2.47
CA GLU A 15 -6.51 -7.32 3.34
C GLU A 15 -5.27 -6.98 2.52
N SER A 16 -4.18 -6.55 3.16
CA SER A 16 -2.96 -6.13 2.47
C SER A 16 -2.33 -7.24 1.62
N ALA A 17 -2.60 -8.52 1.95
CA ALA A 17 -2.10 -9.66 1.19
C ALA A 17 -2.64 -9.72 -0.25
N SER A 18 -3.77 -9.04 -0.54
CA SER A 18 -4.29 -8.89 -1.91
C SER A 18 -3.27 -8.26 -2.88
N TRP A 19 -2.26 -7.56 -2.35
CA TRP A 19 -1.21 -6.92 -3.14
C TRP A 19 0.02 -7.80 -3.42
N ALA A 20 0.03 -9.06 -2.99
CA ALA A 20 1.19 -9.95 -3.14
C ALA A 20 1.69 -10.09 -4.60
N GLY A 21 0.79 -9.99 -5.59
CA GLY A 21 1.14 -10.03 -7.01
C GLY A 21 1.70 -8.72 -7.58
N VAL A 22 1.51 -7.59 -6.90
CA VAL A 22 1.83 -6.24 -7.44
C VAL A 22 3.06 -5.63 -6.76
N VAL A 23 3.35 -6.02 -5.52
CA VAL A 23 4.54 -5.54 -4.79
C VAL A 23 5.86 -5.93 -5.46
N PRO A 24 6.09 -7.18 -5.90
CA PRO A 24 7.35 -7.57 -6.53
C PRO A 24 7.70 -6.77 -7.80
N PRO A 25 6.80 -6.59 -8.80
CA PRO A 25 7.16 -5.83 -10.00
C PRO A 25 7.43 -4.34 -9.73
N LEU A 26 6.71 -3.71 -8.78
CA LEU A 26 6.96 -2.31 -8.43
C LEU A 26 8.30 -2.10 -7.72
N ARG A 27 8.69 -3.05 -6.84
CA ARG A 27 10.03 -3.04 -6.24
C ARG A 27 11.12 -3.28 -7.28
N ALA A 28 10.89 -4.19 -8.23
CA ALA A 28 11.82 -4.44 -9.33
C ALA A 28 11.99 -3.21 -10.25
N ALA A 29 10.97 -2.36 -10.35
CA ALA A 29 11.04 -1.07 -11.05
C ALA A 29 11.80 0.04 -10.27
N GLY A 30 12.27 -0.25 -9.04
CA GLY A 30 13.07 0.67 -8.22
C GLY A 30 12.24 1.62 -7.35
N HIS A 31 11.00 1.25 -7.02
CA HIS A 31 10.14 2.03 -6.13
C HIS A 31 10.14 1.48 -4.71
N THR A 32 10.00 2.38 -3.73
CA THR A 32 9.67 2.02 -2.35
C THR A 32 8.17 1.68 -2.26
N VAL A 33 7.82 0.48 -1.80
CA VAL A 33 6.42 -0.01 -1.77
C VAL A 33 6.03 -0.49 -0.39
N VAL A 34 4.94 0.09 0.14
CA VAL A 34 4.32 -0.25 1.43
C VAL A 34 2.88 -0.71 1.21
N ALA A 35 2.56 -1.93 1.65
CA ALA A 35 1.19 -2.44 1.69
C ALA A 35 0.67 -2.31 3.13
N VAL A 36 -0.29 -1.41 3.35
CA VAL A 36 -0.76 -1.06 4.70
C VAL A 36 -1.93 -1.98 5.08
N ALA A 37 -1.90 -2.51 6.30
CA ALA A 37 -3.07 -3.14 6.93
C ALA A 37 -3.95 -2.02 7.47
N ASN A 38 -5.02 -1.73 6.75
CA ASN A 38 -5.90 -0.62 7.06
C ASN A 38 -7.08 -1.14 7.92
N PRO A 39 -7.19 -0.71 9.20
CA PRO A 39 -8.16 -1.28 10.13
C PRO A 39 -9.62 -0.88 9.89
N LEU A 40 -9.93 -0.11 8.83
CA LEU A 40 -11.29 0.29 8.43
C LEU A 40 -12.08 1.01 9.53
N ARG A 41 -11.40 1.83 10.34
CA ARG A 41 -12.04 2.50 11.50
C ARG A 41 -12.62 3.87 11.12
N SER A 42 -12.07 4.52 10.10
CA SER A 42 -12.61 5.74 9.48
C SER A 42 -11.80 6.11 8.24
N LEU A 43 -12.42 6.68 7.20
CA LEU A 43 -11.72 7.09 5.96
C LEU A 43 -10.48 7.97 6.22
N SER A 44 -10.54 8.88 7.19
CA SER A 44 -9.43 9.76 7.54
C SER A 44 -8.28 9.03 8.25
N GLY A 45 -8.58 8.13 9.18
CA GLY A 45 -7.57 7.30 9.84
C GLY A 45 -6.92 6.29 8.89
N ASP A 46 -7.72 5.82 7.94
CA ASP A 46 -7.35 4.85 6.92
C ASP A 46 -6.45 5.46 5.81
N ALA A 47 -6.60 6.75 5.53
CA ALA A 47 -5.82 7.49 4.53
C ALA A 47 -4.51 8.09 5.08
N ALA A 48 -4.24 7.96 6.39
CA ALA A 48 -3.04 8.50 7.00
C ALA A 48 -1.82 7.63 6.64
N ALA A 49 -0.87 8.19 5.88
CA ALA A 49 0.42 7.54 5.64
C ALA A 49 1.32 7.64 6.90
N PRO A 50 2.15 6.61 7.20
CA PRO A 50 3.15 6.73 8.26
C PRO A 50 4.18 7.80 7.88
N THR A 51 4.50 8.67 8.85
CA THR A 51 5.59 9.67 8.79
C THR A 51 6.96 9.03 8.77
#